data_AF-A0A957YRV3-F1
#
_entry.id   AF-A0A957YRV3-F1
#
_cell.length_a   1.000
_cell.length_b   1.000
_cell.length_c   1.000
_cell.angle_alpha   90.00
_cell.angle_beta   90.00
_cell.angle_gamma   90.00
#
_symmetry.space_group_name_H-M   'P 1'
#
loop_
_entity.id
_entity.type
_entity.pdbx_description
1 polymer ?
#
loop_
_entity_poly.entity_id
_entity_poly.type
_entity_poly.pdbx_seq_one_letter_code
_entity_poly.pdbx_strand_id
1 'polypeptide(L)' 'LGDKVPAEIKSEVEAKSAEVKEAAQGEDVEKIRAATESLGQVIQKIGASVYEQGQAAGAGEAEPSSDAGPDVVDGEVKE' A
#
# COMPACT_ATOMS: atom_id res chain seq x y z
N LEU A 1 0.44 -5.34 -8.52
CA LEU A 1 0.53 -4.78 -7.14
C LEU A 1 1.62 -5.45 -6.29
N GLY A 2 2.08 -6.67 -6.62
CA GLY A 2 3.08 -7.39 -5.81
C GLY A 2 4.53 -6.91 -5.93
N ASP A 3 4.89 -6.23 -7.02
CA ASP A 3 6.30 -5.88 -7.31
C ASP A 3 6.78 -4.54 -6.73
N LYS A 4 5.85 -3.67 -6.30
CA LYS A 4 6.15 -2.31 -5.79
C LYS A 4 6.01 -2.16 -4.27
N VAL A 5 5.76 -3.27 -3.56
CA VAL A 5 5.58 -3.26 -2.09
C VAL A 5 6.79 -3.93 -1.46
N PRO A 6 7.49 -3.27 -0.51
CA PRO A 6 8.59 -3.89 0.22
C PRO A 6 8.13 -5.20 0.88
N ALA A 7 8.97 -6.23 0.82
CA ALA A 7 8.67 -7.55 1.39
C ALA A 7 8.32 -7.46 2.88
N GLU A 8 8.98 -6.56 3.62
CA GLU A 8 8.72 -6.29 5.03
C GLU A 8 7.28 -5.81 5.28
N ILE A 9 6.83 -4.82 4.50
CA ILE A 9 5.45 -4.31 4.60
C ILE A 9 4.44 -5.39 4.20
N LYS A 10 4.77 -6.19 3.17
CA LYS A 10 3.92 -7.29 2.72
C LYS A 10 3.74 -8.34 3.82
N SER A 11 4.80 -8.73 4.51
CA SER A 11 4.75 -9.61 5.67
C SER A 11 3.97 -8.99 6.84
N GLU A 12 4.11 -7.68 7.07
CA GLU A 12 3.35 -6.94 8.08
C GLU A 12 1.84 -6.99 7.78
N VAL A 13 1.43 -6.81 6.52
CA VAL A 13 0.03 -6.92 6.08
C VAL A 13 -0.52 -8.32 6.29
N GLU A 14 0.22 -9.36 5.91
CA GLU A 14 -0.21 -10.74 6.08
C GLU A 14 -0.41 -11.08 7.56
N ALA A 15 0.51 -10.67 8.43
CA ALA A 15 0.39 -10.84 9.87
C ALA A 15 -0.83 -10.10 10.43
N LYS A 16 -1.02 -8.82 10.07
CA LYS A 16 -2.15 -8.02 10.54
C LYS A 16 -3.49 -8.52 10.01
N SER A 17 -3.52 -9.06 8.80
CA SER A 17 -4.73 -9.67 8.22
C SER A 17 -5.11 -10.96 8.97
N ALA A 18 -4.12 -11.76 9.37
CA ALA A 18 -4.35 -12.93 10.22
C ALA A 18 -4.87 -12.53 11.61
N GLU A 19 -4.29 -11.48 12.20
CA GLU A 19 -4.70 -10.94 13.51
C GLU A 19 -6.15 -10.41 13.50
N VAL A 20 -6.55 -9.69 12.44
CA VAL A 20 -7.95 -9.27 12.23
C VAL A 20 -8.87 -10.48 12.11
N LYS A 21 -8.46 -11.51 11.36
CA LYS A 21 -9.25 -12.72 11.15
C LYS A 21 -9.43 -13.50 12.45
N GLU A 22 -8.39 -13.60 13.28
CA GLU A 22 -8.46 -14.24 14.59
C GLU A 22 -9.33 -13.43 15.55
N ALA A 23 -9.16 -12.10 15.60
CA ALA A 23 -10.02 -11.22 16.40
C ALA A 23 -11.49 -11.33 15.98
N ALA A 24 -11.77 -11.45 14.69
CA ALA A 24 -13.12 -11.60 14.13
C ALA A 24 -13.76 -12.98 14.42
N GLN A 25 -13.00 -13.96 14.90
CA GLN A 25 -13.54 -15.23 15.41
C GLN A 25 -14.06 -15.10 16.85
N GLY A 26 -13.68 -14.03 17.55
CA GLY A 26 -14.20 -13.70 18.87
C GLY A 26 -15.31 -12.65 18.82
N GLU A 27 -15.76 -12.23 20.01
CA GLU A 27 -16.82 -11.23 20.19
C GLU A 27 -16.27 -9.88 20.70
N ASP A 28 -14.95 -9.76 20.79
CA ASP A 28 -14.27 -8.58 21.32
C ASP A 28 -14.17 -7.50 20.22
N VAL A 29 -15.20 -6.67 20.16
CA VAL A 29 -15.33 -5.57 19.19
C VAL A 29 -14.17 -4.58 19.30
N GLU A 30 -13.62 -4.37 20.51
CA GLU A 30 -12.46 -3.48 20.69
C GLU A 30 -11.21 -4.07 20.05
N LYS A 31 -10.97 -5.37 20.20
CA LYS A 31 -9.86 -6.07 19.51
C LYS A 31 -10.02 -6.06 18.00
N ILE A 32 -11.21 -6.33 17.48
CA ILE A 32 -11.48 -6.30 16.03
C ILE A 32 -11.19 -4.90 15.49
N ARG A 33 -11.65 -3.86 16.20
CA ARG A 33 -11.42 -2.48 15.81
C ARG A 33 -9.92 -2.13 15.83
N ALA A 34 -9.21 -2.45 16.91
CA ALA A 34 -7.78 -2.20 17.04
C ALA A 34 -6.96 -2.93 15.95
N ALA A 35 -7.28 -4.20 15.67
CA ALA A 35 -6.64 -4.97 14.62
C ALA A 35 -6.91 -4.36 13.23
N THR A 36 -8.14 -3.91 12.98
CA THR A 36 -8.53 -3.28 11.71
C THR A 36 -7.83 -1.93 11.51
N GLU A 37 -7.76 -1.10 12.56
CA GLU A 37 -7.03 0.17 12.54
C GLU A 37 -5.53 -0.06 12.29
N SER A 38 -4.95 -1.08 12.94
CA SER A 38 -3.54 -1.46 12.74
C SER A 38 -3.27 -1.93 11.30
N LEU A 39 -4.15 -2.76 10.72
CA LEU A 39 -4.05 -3.16 9.30
C LEU A 39 -4.15 -1.95 8.36
N GLY A 40 -5.07 -1.01 8.64
CA GLY A 40 -5.23 0.22 7.87
C GLY A 40 -3.97 1.08 7.85
N GLN A 41 -3.27 1.20 8.98
CA GLN A 41 -2.00 1.93 9.06
C GLN A 41 -0.92 1.30 8.18
N VAL A 42 -0.83 -0.04 8.14
CA VAL A 42 0.13 -0.74 7.28
C VAL A 42 -0.22 -0.52 5.80
N ILE A 43 -1.50 -0.54 5.44
CA ILE A 43 -1.95 -0.25 4.06
C ILE A 43 -1.59 1.19 3.64
N GLN A 44 -1.71 2.16 4.56
CA GLN A 44 -1.26 3.53 4.29
C GLN A 44 0.25 3.60 4.05
N LYS A 45 1.05 2.85 4.83
CA LYS A 45 2.50 2.74 4.60
C LYS A 45 2.81 2.12 3.23
N ILE A 46 2.03 1.14 2.77
CA ILE A 46 2.15 0.61 1.40
C ILE A 46 1.97 1.72 0.38
N GLY A 47 0.90 2.51 0.50
CA GLY A 47 0.62 3.62 -0.40
C GLY A 47 1.78 4.61 -0.47
N ALA A 48 2.34 4.97 0.69
CA ALA A 48 3.50 5.84 0.78
C ALA A 48 4.76 5.22 0.14
N SER A 49 5.10 3.97 0.48
CA SER A 49 6.29 3.29 -0.07
C SER A 49 6.19 3.02 -1.57
N VAL A 50 5.01 2.70 -2.09
CA VAL A 50 4.77 2.53 -3.53
C VAL A 50 4.93 3.87 -4.26
N TYR A 51 4.48 4.97 -3.64
CA TYR A 51 4.63 6.32 -4.19
C TYR A 51 6.09 6.79 -4.17
N GLU A 52 6.80 6.58 -3.07
CA GLU A 52 8.24 6.86 -2.97
C GLU A 52 9.07 6.04 -3.97
N GLN A 53 8.76 4.75 -4.16
CA GLN A 53 9.41 3.93 -5.20
C GLN A 53 9.05 4.39 -6.62
N GLY A 54 7.81 4.84 -6.84
CA GLY A 54 7.40 5.44 -8.11
C GLY A 54 8.19 6.72 -8.43
N GLN A 55 8.45 7.54 -7.42
CA GLN A 55 9.25 8.76 -7.55
C GLN A 55 10.74 8.47 -7.78
N ALA A 56 11.30 7.47 -7.09
CA ALA A 56 12.68 7.04 -7.29
C ALA A 56 12.92 6.36 -8.64
N ALA A 57 11.93 5.63 -9.17
CA ALA A 57 11.98 5.06 -10.51
C ALA A 57 11.78 6.10 -11.63
N GLY A 58 11.26 7.29 -11.30
CA GLY A 58 11.08 8.43 -12.22
C GLY A 58 12.23 9.45 -12.21
N ALA A 59 13.22 9.33 -11.31
CA ALA A 59 14.34 10.27 -11.20
C ALA A 59 15.42 10.11 -12.30
N GLY A 60 15.04 9.58 -13.46
CA GLY A 60 15.84 9.52 -14.68
C GLY A 60 15.51 10.59 -15.72
N GLU A 61 14.35 11.25 -15.63
CA GLU A 61 13.97 12.30 -16.57
C GLU A 61 13.45 13.53 -15.80
N ALA A 62 14.24 14.59 -15.80
CA ALA A 62 13.81 15.88 -15.27
C ALA A 62 12.77 16.49 -16.20
N GLU A 63 11.63 16.95 -15.65
CA GLU A 63 11.01 18.26 -15.95
C GLU A 63 9.92 18.60 -14.91
N PRO A 64 9.71 19.89 -14.60
CA PRO A 64 8.80 20.33 -13.55
C PRO A 64 7.41 20.59 -14.12
N SER A 65 6.47 19.67 -13.93
CA SER A 65 5.07 19.93 -14.28
C SER A 65 4.19 19.83 -13.05
N SER A 66 3.84 21.01 -12.54
CA SER A 66 2.62 21.25 -11.79
C SER A 66 1.43 20.80 -12.65
N ASP A 67 0.81 19.65 -12.36
CA ASP A 67 -0.64 19.50 -12.50
C ASP A 67 -1.16 18.26 -11.77
N ALA A 68 -2.34 18.42 -11.20
CA ALA A 68 -2.98 17.51 -10.28
C ALA A 68 -3.60 16.27 -10.98
N GLY A 69 -2.87 15.14 -11.00
CA GLY A 69 -3.40 13.77 -11.24
C GLY A 69 -4.05 13.50 -12.61
N PRO A 70 -4.45 12.25 -12.93
CA PRO A 70 -4.22 10.98 -12.27
C PRO A 70 -3.21 10.10 -13.06
N ASP A 71 -2.21 9.55 -12.37
CA ASP A 71 -1.29 8.57 -12.97
C ASP A 71 -1.99 7.19 -13.06
N VAL A 72 -2.92 7.11 -14.01
CA VAL A 72 -3.58 5.89 -14.45
C VAL A 72 -2.66 5.27 -15.49
N VAL A 73 -1.90 4.28 -15.04
CA VAL A 73 -1.39 3.14 -15.80
C VAL A 73 -1.30 3.36 -17.32
N ASP A 74 -0.16 3.87 -17.79
CA ASP A 74 0.20 3.80 -19.22
C ASP A 74 0.58 2.36 -19.58
N GLY A 75 -0.45 1.55 -19.71
CA GLY A 75 -0.41 0.20 -20.23
C GLY A 75 -1.09 0.16 -21.58
N GLU A 76 -0.55 0.81 -22.60
CA GLU A 76 -0.85 0.45 -23.99
C GLU A 76 0.31 0.76 -24.94
N VAL A 77 1.26 -0.19 -25.00
CA VAL A 77 2.08 -0.37 -26.21
C VAL A 77 1.15 -0.91 -27.30
N LYS A 78 0.89 -0.11 -28.33
CA LYS A 78 0.61 -0.64 -29.66
C LYS A 78 1.08 0.36 -30.72
N GLU A 79 1.88 -0.18 -31.63
CA GLU A 79 2.58 0.47 -32.75
C GLU A 79 1.73 1.38 -33.63
#